data_AF-A0A496VM33-F1
#
_entry.id   AF-A0A496VM33-F1
#
_cell.length_a   1.000
_cell.length_b   1.000
_cell.length_c   1.000
_cell.angle_alpha   90.00
_cell.angle_beta   90.00
_cell.angle_gamma   90.00
#
_symmetry.space_group_name_H-M   'P 1'
#
loop_
_entity.id
_entity.type
_entity.pdbx_description
1 polymer ?
#
loop_
_entity_poly.entity_id
_entity_poly.type
_entity_poly.pdbx_seq_one_letter_code
_entity_poly.pdbx_strand_id
1 'polypeptide(L)'
;MIIFVQKYQIKEEDTHTGYYWLGYEWNNLIPACEKCNRAKSNAFPLEPMGIRVKEPPLNRHGELETHLCRVDSPTLLAEKPLLLNPEIDNPELHFVFCPNGEIKAVTERGQKTVEICQLNRLELVLARKEIVDNVIDKIRQLTNDFIQSVINEDTLYYSLKHLFFEILKAQSPDNAYSQLAWFMFKKFEWFFLQPLDIKQQKIVKKAFQLFTGIK
;
A
#
# COMPACT_ATOMS: atom_id res chain seq x y z
N MET A 1 -0.89 -15.00 -6.88
CA MET A 1 0.20 -15.98 -6.68
C MET A 1 0.57 -15.91 -5.20
N ILE A 2 0.46 -17.00 -4.45
CA ILE A 2 0.72 -17.01 -3.01
C ILE A 2 2.24 -16.84 -2.78
N ILE A 3 2.64 -15.94 -1.87
CA ILE A 3 4.01 -15.79 -1.38
C ILE A 3 4.33 -17.09 -0.66
N PHE A 4 5.16 -17.90 -1.29
CA PHE A 4 5.76 -19.04 -0.63
C PHE A 4 6.90 -18.55 0.25
N VAL A 5 6.81 -18.88 1.54
CA VAL A 5 7.93 -18.85 2.50
C VAL A 5 8.85 -20.07 2.30
N GLN A 6 8.59 -20.92 1.30
CA GLN A 6 9.53 -21.93 0.86
C GLN A 6 10.54 -21.37 -0.14
N LYS A 7 11.70 -20.93 0.35
CA LYS A 7 12.90 -20.85 -0.50
C LYS A 7 14.10 -21.43 0.22
N TYR A 8 14.76 -22.35 -0.47
CA TYR A 8 16.11 -22.81 -0.15
C TYR A 8 17.05 -21.60 -0.17
N GLN A 9 17.86 -21.47 0.89
CA GLN A 9 18.87 -20.42 1.06
C GLN A 9 18.30 -18.99 1.19
N ILE A 10 18.80 -18.26 2.19
CA ILE A 10 18.46 -16.86 2.41
C ILE A 10 19.55 -15.99 1.78
N LYS A 11 19.16 -14.95 1.04
CA LYS A 11 20.13 -14.07 0.36
C LYS A 11 21.11 -13.41 1.33
N GLU A 12 20.65 -13.09 2.53
CA GLU A 12 21.42 -12.45 3.58
C GLU A 12 22.27 -13.43 4.43
N GLU A 13 22.04 -14.75 4.32
CA GLU A 13 22.75 -15.75 5.14
C GLU A 13 22.87 -17.11 4.42
N ASP A 14 24.04 -17.38 3.84
CA ASP A 14 24.31 -18.60 3.06
C ASP A 14 24.22 -19.90 3.87
N THR A 15 24.47 -19.84 5.19
CA THR A 15 24.38 -20.99 6.10
C THR A 15 22.95 -21.38 6.43
N HIS A 16 21.97 -20.54 6.11
CA HIS A 16 20.58 -20.79 6.43
C HIS A 16 19.93 -21.71 5.38
N THR A 17 19.38 -22.84 5.81
CA THR A 17 18.78 -23.86 4.91
C THR A 17 17.46 -23.42 4.29
N GLY A 18 16.82 -22.40 4.88
CA GLY A 18 15.61 -21.75 4.40
C GLY A 18 14.41 -22.05 5.29
N TYR A 19 13.35 -21.27 5.17
CA TYR A 19 12.16 -21.38 6.03
C TYR A 19 11.15 -22.43 5.54
N TYR A 20 11.64 -23.62 5.15
CA TYR A 20 10.80 -24.63 4.51
C TYR A 20 9.60 -25.08 5.37
N TRP A 21 9.73 -25.02 6.69
CA TRP A 21 8.70 -25.40 7.65
C TRP A 21 7.60 -24.35 7.83
N LEU A 22 7.88 -23.07 7.56
CA LEU A 22 6.88 -22.00 7.70
C LEU A 22 5.79 -22.09 6.63
N GLY A 23 6.03 -22.83 5.54
CA GLY A 23 5.02 -23.10 4.51
C GLY A 23 3.85 -23.98 4.98
N TYR A 24 3.92 -24.60 6.15
CA TYR A 24 2.84 -25.38 6.75
C TYR A 24 1.88 -24.53 7.61
N GLU A 25 2.09 -23.22 7.70
CA GLU A 25 1.26 -22.29 8.44
C GLU A 25 0.66 -21.23 7.51
N TRP A 26 -0.66 -21.08 7.54
CA TRP A 26 -1.42 -20.25 6.61
C TRP A 26 -1.11 -18.77 6.73
N ASN A 27 -0.83 -18.29 7.95
CA ASN A 27 -0.46 -16.89 8.20
C ASN A 27 0.87 -16.48 7.55
N ASN A 28 1.63 -17.43 7.00
CA ASN A 28 2.84 -17.16 6.23
C ASN A 28 2.57 -17.09 4.71
N LEU A 29 1.35 -17.38 4.25
CA LEU A 29 0.99 -17.55 2.84
C LEU A 29 0.20 -16.35 2.31
N ILE A 30 0.91 -15.30 1.87
CA ILE A 30 0.29 -14.03 1.48
C ILE A 30 0.11 -13.94 -0.04
N PRO A 31 -1.06 -13.62 -0.59
CA PRO A 31 -1.17 -13.39 -2.03
C PRO A 31 -0.35 -12.17 -2.48
N ALA A 32 0.57 -12.38 -3.43
CA ALA A 32 1.32 -11.30 -4.08
C ALA A 32 1.28 -11.35 -5.60
N CYS A 33 1.60 -10.20 -6.18
CA CYS A 33 1.82 -10.05 -7.60
C CYS A 33 3.09 -10.81 -8.04
N GLU A 34 3.10 -11.33 -9.28
CA GLU A 34 4.23 -12.09 -9.81
C GLU A 34 5.55 -11.31 -9.73
N LYS A 35 5.54 -10.06 -10.21
CA LYS A 35 6.71 -9.19 -10.22
C LYS A 35 7.22 -8.88 -8.81
N CYS A 36 6.31 -8.71 -7.85
CA CYS A 36 6.62 -8.42 -6.45
C CYS A 36 7.33 -9.62 -5.81
N ASN A 37 6.77 -10.82 -5.99
CA ASN A 37 7.35 -12.04 -5.46
C ASN A 37 8.68 -12.41 -6.14
N ARG A 38 8.82 -12.12 -7.43
CA ARG A 38 10.07 -12.27 -8.18
C ARG A 38 11.15 -11.32 -7.67
N ALA A 39 10.81 -10.05 -7.48
CA ALA A 39 11.74 -9.03 -6.98
C ALA A 39 12.20 -9.32 -5.55
N LYS A 40 11.27 -9.71 -4.66
CA LYS A 40 11.60 -10.19 -3.31
C LYS A 40 12.54 -11.40 -3.35
N SER A 41 12.29 -12.35 -4.25
CA SER A 41 13.01 -13.60 -4.34
C SER A 41 13.17 -14.27 -2.95
N ASN A 42 14.38 -14.58 -2.53
CA ASN A 42 14.78 -15.15 -1.24
C ASN A 42 15.38 -14.10 -0.28
N ALA A 43 15.06 -12.82 -0.48
CA ALA A 43 15.44 -11.77 0.46
C ALA A 43 14.53 -11.82 1.69
N PHE A 44 15.14 -11.97 2.87
CA PHE A 44 14.49 -11.93 4.18
C PHE A 44 15.31 -11.04 5.13
N PRO A 45 15.51 -9.75 4.79
CA PRO A 45 16.38 -8.88 5.56
C PRO A 45 15.82 -8.62 6.97
N LEU A 46 16.71 -8.52 7.94
CA LEU A 46 16.39 -8.22 9.34
C LEU A 46 17.01 -6.89 9.76
N GLU A 47 16.43 -6.31 10.79
CA GLU A 47 17.08 -5.25 11.54
C GLU A 47 18.40 -5.76 12.14
N PRO A 48 19.41 -4.88 12.37
CA PRO A 48 20.71 -5.30 12.92
C PRO A 48 20.64 -6.05 14.26
N MET A 49 19.60 -5.80 15.07
CA MET A 49 19.37 -6.43 16.37
C MET A 49 18.32 -7.57 16.30
N GLY A 50 18.02 -8.06 15.10
CA GLY A 50 17.11 -9.18 14.85
C GLY A 50 17.78 -10.53 15.11
N ILE A 51 17.01 -11.49 15.63
CA ILE A 51 17.51 -12.84 15.92
C ILE A 51 16.93 -13.80 14.89
N ARG A 52 17.74 -14.24 13.94
CA ARG A 52 17.34 -15.21 12.91
C ARG A 52 17.00 -16.58 13.51
N VAL A 53 15.82 -17.11 13.19
CA VAL A 53 15.43 -18.50 13.48
C VAL A 53 16.01 -19.40 12.41
N LYS A 54 16.90 -20.33 12.79
CA LYS A 54 17.63 -21.19 11.83
C LYS A 54 17.04 -22.58 11.66
N GLU A 55 16.19 -23.01 12.58
CA GLU A 55 15.69 -24.38 12.65
C GLU A 55 14.17 -24.40 12.95
N PRO A 56 13.44 -25.42 12.48
CA PRO A 56 12.03 -25.58 12.80
C PRO A 56 11.82 -25.84 14.29
N PRO A 57 10.78 -25.27 14.91
CA PRO A 57 10.42 -25.61 16.27
C PRO A 57 9.82 -27.02 16.31
N LEU A 58 10.57 -28.00 16.81
CA LEU A 58 10.13 -29.38 16.94
C LEU A 58 9.90 -29.74 18.41
N ASN A 59 8.79 -30.43 18.68
CA ASN A 59 8.54 -30.98 20.01
C ASN A 59 9.46 -32.19 20.28
N ARG A 60 9.38 -32.76 21.49
CA ARG A 60 10.18 -33.94 21.90
C ARG A 60 9.98 -35.19 21.03
N HIS A 61 8.93 -35.24 20.22
CA HIS A 61 8.61 -36.34 19.30
C HIS A 61 9.07 -36.04 17.86
N GLY A 62 9.71 -34.89 17.62
CA GLY A 62 10.15 -34.47 16.29
C GLY A 62 9.02 -33.88 15.43
N GLU A 63 7.88 -33.54 16.01
CA GLU A 63 6.74 -32.96 15.28
C GLU A 63 6.82 -31.43 15.32
N LEU A 64 6.42 -30.79 14.22
CA LEU A 64 6.44 -29.33 14.09
C LEU A 64 5.41 -28.68 15.03
N GLU A 65 5.89 -27.75 15.86
CA GLU A 65 5.04 -26.92 16.70
C GLU A 65 4.47 -25.75 15.89
N THR A 66 3.39 -26.01 15.15
CA THR A 66 2.78 -25.06 14.20
C THR A 66 2.42 -23.71 14.81
N HIS A 67 1.99 -23.68 16.07
CA HIS A 67 1.68 -22.44 16.78
C HIS A 67 2.90 -21.49 16.93
N LEU A 68 4.12 -22.03 16.95
CA LEU A 68 5.37 -21.25 16.96
C LEU A 68 5.79 -20.79 15.55
N CYS A 69 5.17 -21.37 14.51
CA CYS A 69 5.41 -21.02 13.11
C CYS A 69 4.53 -19.88 12.61
N ARG A 70 3.56 -19.40 13.41
CA ARG A 70 2.74 -18.25 13.04
C ARG A 70 3.59 -16.98 12.94
N VAL A 71 3.29 -16.13 11.96
CA VAL A 71 4.03 -14.88 11.71
C VAL A 71 4.04 -13.91 12.91
N ASP A 72 3.04 -14.02 13.78
CA ASP A 72 2.89 -13.26 15.02
C ASP A 72 3.44 -13.98 16.27
N SER A 73 4.14 -15.11 16.08
CA SER A 73 4.76 -15.83 17.20
C SER A 73 5.92 -15.03 17.80
N PRO A 74 6.17 -15.12 19.13
CA PRO A 74 7.31 -14.45 19.75
C PRO A 74 8.65 -14.77 19.09
N THR A 75 8.80 -16.02 18.62
CA THR A 75 10.00 -16.50 17.94
C THR A 75 10.24 -15.78 16.61
N LEU A 76 9.19 -15.62 15.78
CA LEU A 76 9.32 -14.92 14.50
C LEU A 76 9.34 -13.39 14.65
N LEU A 77 8.66 -12.84 15.66
CA LEU A 77 8.74 -11.41 15.97
C LEU A 77 10.14 -10.99 16.44
N ALA A 78 10.86 -11.87 17.15
CA ALA A 78 12.23 -11.62 17.57
C ALA A 78 13.21 -11.48 16.38
N GLU A 79 12.85 -11.98 15.20
CA GLU A 79 13.65 -11.76 14.00
C GLU A 79 13.69 -10.29 13.58
N LYS A 80 12.66 -9.49 13.89
CA LYS A 80 12.53 -8.09 13.46
C LYS A 80 12.69 -7.92 11.94
N PRO A 81 11.77 -8.50 11.14
CA PRO A 81 11.84 -8.43 9.68
C PRO A 81 11.74 -7.00 9.15
N LEU A 82 12.62 -6.65 8.22
CA LEU A 82 12.60 -5.34 7.55
C LEU A 82 11.52 -5.24 6.48
N LEU A 83 11.08 -6.37 5.91
CA LEU A 83 9.93 -6.38 5.01
C LEU A 83 8.63 -6.26 5.79
N LEU A 84 7.69 -5.49 5.25
CA LEU A 84 6.34 -5.39 5.78
C LEU A 84 5.50 -6.60 5.38
N ASN A 85 4.72 -7.10 6.33
CA ASN A 85 3.66 -8.07 6.12
C ASN A 85 2.31 -7.32 6.07
N PRO A 86 1.61 -7.29 4.91
CA PRO A 86 0.34 -6.58 4.77
C PRO A 86 -0.81 -7.06 5.67
N GLU A 87 -0.71 -8.24 6.30
CA GLU A 87 -1.76 -8.77 7.19
C GLU A 87 -1.62 -8.31 8.65
N ILE A 88 -0.41 -7.95 9.09
CA ILE A 88 -0.12 -7.58 10.49
C ILE A 88 0.50 -6.19 10.65
N ASP A 89 1.13 -5.66 9.60
CA ASP A 89 1.66 -4.30 9.60
C ASP A 89 0.64 -3.32 9.02
N ASN A 90 0.56 -2.12 9.59
CA ASN A 90 -0.22 -1.03 9.01
C ASN A 90 0.64 -0.27 7.98
N PRO A 91 0.39 -0.40 6.67
CA PRO A 91 1.26 0.19 5.66
C PRO A 91 1.28 1.72 5.67
N GLU A 92 0.22 2.36 6.18
CA GLU A 92 0.09 3.83 6.32
C GLU A 92 1.13 4.44 7.25
N LEU A 93 1.66 3.65 8.19
CA LEU A 93 2.73 4.07 9.11
C LEU A 93 4.11 4.01 8.46
N HIS A 94 4.23 3.35 7.30
CA HIS A 94 5.52 3.01 6.68
C HIS A 94 5.73 3.68 5.33
N PHE A 95 4.68 4.07 4.63
CA PHE A 95 4.82 4.82 3.39
C PHE A 95 3.66 5.77 3.09
N VAL A 96 3.92 6.70 2.17
CA VAL A 96 2.99 7.72 1.67
C VAL A 96 2.92 7.61 0.15
N PHE A 97 1.71 7.62 -0.40
CA PHE A 97 1.49 7.77 -1.84
C PHE A 97 1.53 9.25 -2.23
N CYS A 98 2.25 9.56 -3.31
CA CYS A 98 2.39 10.91 -3.84
C CYS A 98 1.49 11.15 -5.06
N PRO A 99 1.09 12.41 -5.34
CA PRO A 99 0.29 12.75 -6.53
C PRO A 99 0.96 12.41 -7.87
N ASN A 100 2.29 12.32 -7.91
CA ASN A 100 3.05 11.89 -9.09
C ASN A 100 3.02 10.37 -9.31
N GLY A 101 2.30 9.62 -8.47
CA GLY A 101 2.22 8.17 -8.54
C GLY A 101 3.36 7.43 -7.86
N GLU A 102 4.31 8.10 -7.20
CA GLU A 102 5.36 7.42 -6.41
C GLU A 102 4.88 7.03 -5.01
N ILE A 103 5.53 6.03 -4.42
CA ILE A 103 5.47 5.74 -2.99
C ILE A 103 6.76 6.22 -2.33
N LYS A 104 6.64 7.01 -1.27
CA LYS A 104 7.78 7.40 -0.42
C LYS A 104 7.70 6.66 0.91
N ALA A 105 8.80 6.04 1.31
CA ALA A 105 8.90 5.43 2.63
C ALA A 105 9.06 6.49 3.73
N VAL A 106 8.51 6.22 4.90
CA VAL A 106 8.67 7.04 6.11
C VAL A 106 9.44 6.32 7.22
N THR A 107 9.64 5.00 7.11
CA THR A 107 10.48 4.21 8.01
C THR A 107 11.49 3.36 7.24
N GLU A 108 12.48 2.82 7.94
CA GLU A 108 13.45 1.88 7.37
C GLU A 108 12.77 0.63 6.79
N ARG A 109 11.80 0.04 7.51
CA ARG A 109 11.00 -1.10 7.02
C ARG A 109 10.24 -0.75 5.73
N GLY A 110 9.66 0.45 5.67
CA GLY A 110 9.01 0.96 4.47
C GLY A 110 10.00 1.09 3.30
N GLN A 111 11.20 1.62 3.57
CA GLN A 111 12.23 1.83 2.55
C GLN A 111 12.68 0.48 1.96
N LYS A 112 12.99 -0.49 2.82
CA LYS A 112 13.36 -1.84 2.39
C LYS A 112 12.28 -2.53 1.61
N THR A 113 11.02 -2.37 2.01
CA THR A 113 9.88 -2.93 1.28
C THR A 113 9.72 -2.30 -0.10
N VAL A 114 9.81 -0.97 -0.21
CA VAL A 114 9.74 -0.26 -1.50
C VAL A 114 10.87 -0.69 -2.44
N GLU A 115 12.09 -0.79 -1.93
CA GLU A 115 13.29 -1.21 -2.69
C GLU A 115 13.17 -2.66 -3.18
N ILE A 116 12.96 -3.60 -2.26
CA ILE A 116 13.01 -5.04 -2.54
C ILE A 116 11.83 -5.48 -3.40
N CYS A 117 10.62 -5.00 -3.10
CA CYS A 117 9.43 -5.32 -3.89
C CYS A 117 9.32 -4.45 -5.16
N GLN A 118 10.25 -3.51 -5.37
CA GLN A 118 10.27 -2.58 -6.49
C GLN A 118 8.92 -1.86 -6.65
N LEU A 119 8.40 -1.30 -5.56
CA LEU A 119 7.06 -0.69 -5.54
C LEU A 119 6.95 0.61 -6.36
N ASN A 120 8.09 1.14 -6.81
CA ASN A 120 8.21 2.29 -7.71
C ASN A 120 8.78 1.92 -9.10
N ARG A 121 8.62 0.67 -9.53
CA ARG A 121 8.86 0.32 -10.94
C ARG A 121 7.93 1.13 -11.86
N LEU A 122 8.44 1.47 -13.04
CA LEU A 122 7.84 2.48 -13.93
C LEU A 122 6.34 2.25 -14.17
N GLU A 123 5.93 1.01 -14.46
CA GLU A 123 4.53 0.72 -14.78
C GLU A 123 3.58 0.95 -13.60
N LEU A 124 4.03 0.75 -12.36
CA LEU A 124 3.21 1.02 -11.18
C LEU A 124 3.08 2.51 -10.92
N VAL A 125 4.17 3.26 -11.11
CA VAL A 125 4.16 4.72 -10.96
C VAL A 125 3.22 5.34 -11.98
N LEU A 126 3.31 4.92 -13.24
CA LEU A 126 2.43 5.40 -14.30
C LEU A 126 0.96 5.04 -14.05
N ALA A 127 0.65 3.79 -13.68
CA ALA A 127 -0.73 3.39 -13.40
C ALA A 127 -1.34 4.17 -12.22
N ARG A 128 -0.57 4.40 -11.14
CA ARG A 128 -1.02 5.21 -10.01
C ARG A 128 -1.21 6.67 -10.40
N LYS A 129 -0.28 7.23 -11.19
CA LYS A 129 -0.38 8.59 -11.70
C LYS A 129 -1.60 8.77 -12.61
N GLU A 130 -1.88 7.82 -13.49
CA GLU A 130 -3.06 7.85 -14.36
C GLU A 130 -4.37 7.92 -13.55
N ILE A 131 -4.47 7.16 -12.46
CA ILE A 131 -5.63 7.22 -11.55
C ILE A 131 -5.79 8.64 -10.97
N VAL A 132 -4.69 9.22 -10.49
CA VAL A 132 -4.70 10.57 -9.89
C VAL A 132 -5.06 11.63 -10.95
N ASP A 133 -4.42 11.57 -12.12
CA ASP A 133 -4.63 12.51 -13.22
C ASP A 133 -6.08 12.47 -13.72
N ASN A 134 -6.65 11.28 -13.88
CA ASN A 134 -8.05 11.11 -14.28
C ASN A 134 -9.04 11.81 -13.33
N VAL A 135 -8.74 11.84 -12.03
CA VAL A 135 -9.56 12.58 -11.06
C VAL A 135 -9.33 14.10 -11.19
N ILE A 136 -8.07 14.53 -11.31
CA ILE A 136 -7.72 15.95 -11.50
C ILE A 136 -8.38 16.51 -12.75
N ASP A 137 -8.33 15.80 -13.87
CA ASP A 137 -8.86 16.25 -15.15
C ASP A 137 -10.39 16.36 -15.11
N LYS A 138 -11.08 15.43 -14.46
CA LYS A 138 -12.53 15.54 -14.20
C LYS A 138 -12.87 16.76 -13.35
N ILE A 139 -12.08 17.02 -12.29
CA ILE A 139 -12.28 18.21 -11.45
C ILE A 139 -12.09 19.49 -12.27
N ARG A 140 -11.04 19.56 -13.09
CA ARG A 140 -10.76 20.71 -13.98
C ARG A 140 -11.89 20.92 -14.97
N GLN A 141 -12.36 19.86 -15.62
CA GLN A 141 -13.48 19.93 -16.56
C GLN A 141 -14.72 20.51 -15.87
N LEU A 142 -15.16 19.91 -14.77
CA LEU A 142 -16.37 20.34 -14.06
C LEU A 142 -16.27 21.80 -13.58
N THR A 143 -15.12 22.19 -13.03
CA THR A 143 -14.93 23.56 -12.54
C THR A 143 -14.84 24.57 -13.68
N ASN A 144 -14.21 24.22 -14.82
CA ASN A 144 -14.17 25.08 -16.00
C ASN A 144 -15.56 25.25 -16.62
N ASP A 145 -16.32 24.17 -16.77
CA ASP A 145 -17.69 24.20 -17.29
C ASP A 145 -18.57 25.11 -16.41
N PHE A 146 -18.41 25.05 -15.09
CA PHE A 146 -19.12 25.94 -14.18
C PHE A 146 -18.65 27.40 -14.32
N ILE A 147 -17.34 27.65 -14.38
CA ILE A 147 -16.78 29.00 -14.54
C ILE A 147 -17.24 29.65 -15.85
N GLN A 148 -17.40 28.86 -16.91
CA GLN A 148 -17.89 29.29 -18.22
C GLN A 148 -19.42 29.30 -18.33
N SER A 149 -20.13 29.02 -17.23
CA SER A 149 -21.61 28.96 -17.18
C SER A 149 -22.23 27.92 -18.12
N VAL A 150 -21.47 26.88 -18.50
CA VAL A 150 -21.96 25.70 -19.24
C VAL A 150 -22.83 24.83 -18.35
N ILE A 151 -22.49 24.73 -17.06
CA ILE A 151 -23.28 24.04 -16.03
C ILE A 151 -23.64 24.97 -14.87
N ASN A 152 -24.75 24.70 -14.20
CA ASN A 152 -25.17 25.43 -13.00
C ASN A 152 -24.54 24.87 -11.72
N GLU A 153 -24.75 25.58 -10.61
CA GLU A 153 -24.19 25.24 -9.30
C GLU A 153 -24.64 23.84 -8.82
N ASP A 154 -25.92 23.51 -8.94
CA ASP A 154 -26.46 22.21 -8.51
C ASP A 154 -25.82 21.04 -9.26
N THR A 155 -25.66 21.18 -10.58
CA THR A 155 -25.01 20.17 -11.43
C THR A 155 -23.55 19.98 -11.04
N LEU A 156 -22.82 21.07 -10.78
CA LEU A 156 -21.43 21.02 -10.34
C LEU A 156 -21.30 20.25 -9.01
N TYR A 157 -22.06 20.62 -7.98
CA TYR A 157 -21.94 19.95 -6.68
C TYR A 157 -22.39 18.49 -6.74
N TYR A 158 -23.42 18.18 -7.54
CA TYR A 158 -23.83 16.79 -7.76
C TYR A 158 -22.71 15.96 -8.40
N SER A 159 -22.10 16.46 -9.48
CA SER A 159 -21.01 15.75 -10.17
C SER A 159 -19.76 15.60 -9.31
N LEU A 160 -19.38 16.63 -8.56
CA LEU A 160 -18.25 16.55 -7.63
C LEU A 160 -18.55 15.57 -6.48
N LYS A 161 -19.75 15.61 -5.89
CA LYS A 161 -20.18 14.65 -4.88
C LYS A 161 -20.10 13.21 -5.39
N HIS A 162 -20.57 12.96 -6.61
CA HIS A 162 -20.47 11.65 -7.24
C HIS A 162 -18.99 11.23 -7.40
N LEU A 163 -18.13 12.12 -7.89
CA LEU A 163 -16.70 11.85 -8.02
C LEU A 163 -16.04 11.50 -6.68
N PHE A 164 -16.36 12.22 -5.61
CA PHE A 164 -15.83 11.93 -4.27
C PHE A 164 -16.32 10.60 -3.71
N PHE A 165 -17.58 10.23 -3.99
CA PHE A 165 -18.10 8.91 -3.65
C PHE A 165 -17.35 7.79 -4.36
N GLU A 166 -16.98 7.96 -5.62
CA GLU A 166 -16.20 6.96 -6.36
C GLU A 166 -14.79 6.79 -5.76
N ILE A 167 -14.14 7.88 -5.33
CA ILE A 167 -12.87 7.81 -4.58
C ILE A 167 -13.06 7.06 -3.24
N LEU A 168 -14.17 7.30 -2.54
CA LEU A 168 -14.47 6.63 -1.28
C LEU A 168 -14.71 5.12 -1.47
N LYS A 169 -15.49 4.73 -2.48
CA LYS A 169 -15.73 3.32 -2.81
C LYS A 169 -14.45 2.59 -3.21
N ALA A 170 -13.56 3.27 -3.93
CA ALA A 170 -12.29 2.70 -4.38
C ALA A 170 -11.38 2.27 -3.21
N GLN A 171 -11.64 2.70 -1.97
CA GLN A 171 -10.88 2.30 -0.78
C GLN A 171 -11.12 0.85 -0.33
N SER A 172 -12.13 0.16 -0.88
CA SER A 172 -12.39 -1.25 -0.52
C SER A 172 -11.15 -2.12 -0.79
N PRO A 173 -10.74 -3.03 0.11
CA PRO A 173 -9.58 -3.91 -0.08
C PRO A 173 -9.63 -4.75 -1.37
N ASP A 174 -10.82 -5.06 -1.87
CA ASP A 174 -11.03 -5.83 -3.11
C ASP A 174 -10.67 -5.04 -4.38
N ASN A 175 -10.54 -3.71 -4.27
CA ASN A 175 -10.20 -2.85 -5.40
C ASN A 175 -8.69 -2.73 -5.57
N ALA A 176 -8.25 -2.75 -6.83
CA ALA A 176 -6.88 -2.37 -7.16
C ALA A 176 -6.60 -0.93 -6.70
N TYR A 177 -5.41 -0.70 -6.15
CA TYR A 177 -4.98 0.62 -5.66
C TYR A 177 -5.86 1.22 -4.54
N SER A 178 -6.55 0.38 -3.77
CA SER A 178 -7.37 0.80 -2.62
C SER A 178 -6.63 1.69 -1.62
N GLN A 179 -5.37 1.38 -1.32
CA GLN A 179 -4.55 2.22 -0.45
C GLN A 179 -4.27 3.60 -1.06
N LEU A 180 -4.03 3.69 -2.38
CA LEU A 180 -3.89 4.99 -3.06
C LEU A 180 -5.19 5.79 -2.94
N ALA A 181 -6.35 5.15 -3.15
CA ALA A 181 -7.65 5.79 -3.00
C ALA A 181 -7.87 6.33 -1.59
N TRP A 182 -7.43 5.59 -0.57
CA TRP A 182 -7.46 6.05 0.81
C TRP A 182 -6.62 7.31 1.00
N PHE A 183 -5.38 7.34 0.47
CA PHE A 183 -4.51 8.52 0.55
C PHE A 183 -5.06 9.71 -0.23
N MET A 184 -5.62 9.49 -1.44
CA MET A 184 -6.30 10.51 -2.23
C MET A 184 -7.44 11.17 -1.44
N PHE A 185 -8.20 10.39 -0.66
CA PHE A 185 -9.28 10.92 0.15
C PHE A 185 -8.78 11.60 1.43
N LYS A 186 -7.88 10.97 2.18
CA LYS A 186 -7.37 11.48 3.46
C LYS A 186 -6.47 12.70 3.29
N LYS A 187 -5.74 12.79 2.17
CA LYS A 187 -4.86 13.90 1.81
C LYS A 187 -5.39 14.64 0.58
N PHE A 188 -6.72 14.76 0.49
CA PHE A 188 -7.42 15.35 -0.66
C PHE A 188 -6.84 16.69 -1.11
N GLU A 189 -6.56 17.61 -0.17
CA GLU A 189 -6.01 18.92 -0.53
C GLU A 189 -4.65 18.83 -1.24
N TRP A 190 -3.78 17.92 -0.79
CA TRP A 190 -2.45 17.72 -1.38
C TRP A 190 -2.54 17.09 -2.78
N PHE A 191 -3.47 16.15 -2.98
CA PHE A 191 -3.66 15.51 -4.27
C PHE A 191 -4.35 16.41 -5.28
N PHE A 192 -5.38 17.14 -4.87
CA PHE A 192 -6.34 17.71 -5.82
C PHE A 192 -6.51 19.22 -5.74
N LEU A 193 -6.07 19.91 -4.68
CA LEU A 193 -6.15 21.38 -4.65
C LEU A 193 -4.87 22.03 -5.18
N GLN A 194 -3.69 21.52 -4.83
CA GLN A 194 -2.42 22.10 -5.29
C GLN A 194 -2.29 22.21 -6.84
N PRO A 195 -2.79 21.25 -7.65
CA PRO A 195 -2.69 21.33 -9.11
C PRO A 195 -3.69 22.27 -9.79
N LEU A 196 -4.58 22.93 -9.03
CA LEU A 196 -5.67 23.75 -9.55
C LEU A 196 -5.38 25.25 -9.36
N ASP A 197 -6.04 26.11 -10.14
CA ASP A 197 -5.97 27.56 -9.91
C ASP A 197 -6.77 28.00 -8.66
N ILE A 198 -6.55 29.23 -8.20
CA ILE A 198 -7.14 29.75 -6.96
C ILE A 198 -8.69 29.72 -6.97
N LYS A 199 -9.32 29.94 -8.13
CA LYS A 199 -10.78 29.95 -8.25
C LYS A 199 -11.32 28.53 -8.17
N GLN A 200 -10.71 27.60 -8.91
CA GLN A 200 -11.02 26.17 -8.88
C GLN A 200 -10.82 25.60 -7.46
N GLN A 201 -9.71 25.93 -6.80
CA GLN A 201 -9.41 25.48 -5.43
C GLN A 201 -10.54 25.85 -4.45
N LYS A 202 -11.03 27.09 -4.49
CA LYS A 202 -12.14 27.54 -3.61
C LYS A 202 -13.41 26.74 -3.83
N ILE A 203 -13.77 26.48 -5.08
CA ILE A 203 -14.95 25.71 -5.47
C ILE A 203 -14.84 24.27 -4.95
N VAL A 204 -13.75 23.60 -5.28
CA VAL A 204 -13.54 22.18 -4.98
C VAL A 204 -13.40 21.96 -3.47
N LYS A 205 -12.68 22.85 -2.77
CA LYS A 205 -12.56 22.82 -1.31
C LYS A 205 -13.92 22.91 -0.63
N LYS A 206 -14.75 23.88 -1.04
CA LYS A 206 -16.12 24.02 -0.51
C LYS A 206 -16.96 22.77 -0.77
N ALA A 207 -16.91 22.21 -1.98
CA ALA A 207 -17.62 20.98 -2.32
C ALA A 207 -17.17 19.79 -1.47
N PHE A 208 -15.87 19.64 -1.24
CA PHE A 208 -15.33 18.54 -0.44
C PHE A 208 -15.65 18.69 1.06
N GLN A 209 -15.64 19.92 1.59
CA GLN A 209 -16.10 20.21 2.96
C GLN A 209 -17.57 19.86 3.17
N LEU A 210 -18.43 20.26 2.22
CA LEU A 210 -19.86 19.89 2.24
C LEU A 210 -20.06 18.38 2.16
N PHE A 211 -19.24 17.69 1.35
CA PHE A 211 -19.29 16.23 1.22
C PHE A 211 -18.91 15.51 2.52
N THR A 212 -17.83 15.94 3.18
CA THR A 212 -17.30 15.30 4.39
C THR A 212 -18.04 15.71 5.67
N GLY A 213 -18.86 16.76 5.62
CA GLY A 213 -19.51 17.34 6.79
C GLY A 213 -18.56 18.13 7.69
N ILE A 214 -17.34 18.41 7.22
CA ILE A 214 -16.34 19.21 7.93
C ILE A 214 -16.64 20.69 7.68
N LYS A 215 -16.97 21.43 8.74
CA LYS A 215 -17.13 22.90 8.69
C LYS A 215 -15.78 23.60 8.74
#